data_AF-A0A554XLU5-F1
#
_entry.id   AF-A0A554XLU5-F1
#
_cell.length_a   1.000
_cell.length_b   1.000
_cell.length_c   1.000
_cell.angle_alpha   90.00
_cell.angle_beta   90.00
_cell.angle_gamma   90.00
#
_symmetry.space_group_name_H-M   'P 1'
#
loop_
_entity.id
_entity.type
_entity.pdbx_description
1 polymer ?
#
loop_
_entity_poly.entity_id
_entity_poly.type
_entity_poly.pdbx_seq_one_letter_code
_entity_poly.pdbx_strand_id
1 'polypeptide(L)'
;MITGYAREEVLGQTPRLLESDRYDDEFYQTVWQALLEHDYWHGELWCRRKNGSQFAALLTISAAPDMRGNIEHYAAMFSDITALKENQQQLERVAHYDLLTGLPNRLFEPPRLPRRLVGLSHAVTTDPVDCE
;
A
#
# COMPACT_ATOMS: atom_id res chain seq x y z
N MET A 1 -4.42 -23.94 -0.56
CA MET A 1 -3.36 -23.08 0.04
C MET A 1 -3.53 -21.67 -0.53
N ILE A 2 -3.49 -20.62 0.28
CA ILE A 2 -3.87 -19.25 -0.13
C ILE A 2 -2.96 -18.69 -1.24
N THR A 3 -1.66 -18.97 -1.19
CA THR A 3 -0.68 -18.44 -2.17
C THR A 3 -0.57 -19.26 -3.46
N GLY A 4 -1.13 -20.47 -3.47
CA GLY A 4 -1.09 -21.38 -4.62
C GLY A 4 0.24 -22.12 -4.85
N TYR A 5 1.26 -21.90 -4.02
CA TYR A 5 2.51 -22.67 -4.06
C TYR A 5 2.37 -24.02 -3.33
N ALA A 6 3.19 -25.00 -3.68
CA ALA A 6 3.38 -26.19 -2.84
C ALA A 6 4.41 -25.89 -1.74
N ARG A 7 4.40 -26.65 -0.65
CA ARG A 7 5.35 -26.45 0.46
C ARG A 7 6.80 -26.54 -0.02
N GLU A 8 7.07 -27.52 -0.88
CA GLU A 8 8.38 -27.83 -1.45
C GLU A 8 8.89 -26.69 -2.33
N GLU A 9 7.99 -25.89 -2.91
CA GLU A 9 8.33 -24.73 -3.75
C GLU A 9 8.66 -23.48 -2.94
N VAL A 10 8.27 -23.43 -1.67
CA VAL A 10 8.48 -22.26 -0.79
C VAL A 10 9.65 -22.47 0.16
N LEU A 11 9.98 -23.73 0.51
CA LEU A 11 11.11 -24.03 1.38
C LEU A 11 12.43 -23.56 0.75
N GLY A 12 13.15 -22.68 1.48
CA GLY A 12 14.42 -22.10 1.03
C GLY A 12 14.29 -20.94 0.04
N GLN A 13 13.07 -20.55 -0.34
CA GLN A 13 12.84 -19.38 -1.17
C GLN A 13 12.67 -18.11 -0.33
N THR A 14 13.11 -16.99 -0.89
CA THR A 14 12.90 -15.67 -0.30
C THR A 14 11.43 -15.27 -0.41
N PRO A 15 10.85 -14.57 0.60
CA PRO A 15 9.46 -14.06 0.55
C PRO A 15 9.11 -13.20 -0.67
N ARG A 16 10.12 -12.71 -1.42
CA ARG A 16 9.98 -12.07 -2.74
C ARG A 16 9.13 -12.85 -3.74
N LEU A 17 8.98 -14.16 -3.56
CA LEU A 17 8.06 -14.97 -4.36
C LEU A 17 6.60 -14.47 -4.34
N LEU A 18 6.20 -13.78 -3.27
CA LEU A 18 4.85 -13.23 -3.08
C LEU A 18 4.75 -11.74 -3.43
N GLU A 19 5.86 -11.11 -3.81
CA GLU A 19 5.93 -9.69 -4.14
C GLU A 19 5.02 -9.35 -5.34
N SER A 20 4.33 -8.22 -5.22
CA SER A 20 3.55 -7.64 -6.31
C SER A 20 4.24 -6.38 -6.82
N ASP A 21 3.95 -6.02 -8.07
CA ASP A 21 4.56 -4.85 -8.72
C ASP A 21 3.97 -3.51 -8.22
N ARG A 22 3.31 -3.51 -7.05
CA ARG A 22 2.65 -2.34 -6.45
C ARG A 22 3.51 -1.58 -5.44
N TYR A 23 4.57 -2.21 -4.96
CA TYR A 23 5.51 -1.62 -4.01
C TYR A 23 6.89 -1.55 -4.65
N ASP A 24 7.64 -0.53 -4.29
CA ASP A 24 9.02 -0.35 -4.71
C ASP A 24 9.98 -0.97 -3.68
N ASP A 25 11.26 -1.01 -4.04
CA ASP A 25 12.31 -1.50 -3.14
C ASP A 25 12.40 -0.68 -1.85
N GLU A 26 12.07 0.61 -1.87
CA GLU A 26 12.08 1.50 -0.70
C GLU A 26 11.05 1.08 0.35
N PHE A 27 9.85 0.68 -0.09
CA PHE A 27 8.85 0.11 0.81
C PHE A 27 9.39 -1.14 1.52
N TYR A 28 9.97 -2.09 0.78
CA TYR A 28 10.51 -3.32 1.39
C TYR A 28 11.71 -3.07 2.30
N GLN A 29 12.54 -2.07 1.98
CA GLN A 29 13.59 -1.61 2.89
C GLN A 29 13.02 -1.08 4.21
N THR A 30 11.93 -0.32 4.14
CA THR A 30 11.24 0.21 5.33
C THR A 30 10.67 -0.92 6.20
N VAL A 31 10.07 -1.94 5.57
CA VAL A 31 9.59 -3.14 6.29
C VAL A 31 10.74 -3.84 7.00
N TRP A 32 11.87 -4.04 6.31
CA TRP A 32 13.04 -4.68 6.89
C TRP A 32 13.68 -3.86 8.02
N GLN A 33 13.74 -2.54 7.89
CA GLN A 33 14.21 -1.68 8.96
C GLN A 33 13.34 -1.79 10.21
N ALA A 34 12.01 -1.76 10.05
CA ALA A 34 11.09 -1.95 11.17
C ALA A 34 11.30 -3.32 11.86
N LEU A 35 11.58 -4.37 11.10
CA LEU A 35 11.88 -5.70 11.65
C LEU A 35 13.21 -5.78 12.40
N LEU A 36 14.20 -5.00 12.00
CA LEU A 36 15.50 -4.93 12.67
C LEU A 36 15.47 -4.03 13.91
N GLU A 37 14.60 -3.01 13.93
CA GLU A 37 14.51 -2.04 15.03
C GLU A 37 13.49 -2.45 16.11
N HIS A 38 12.41 -3.12 15.71
CA HIS A 38 11.27 -3.39 16.59
C HIS A 38 10.93 -4.87 16.72
N ASP A 39 11.68 -5.74 16.04
CA ASP A 39 11.44 -7.19 16.02
C ASP A 39 10.02 -7.57 15.55
N TYR A 40 9.32 -6.63 14.92
CA TYR A 40 7.91 -6.72 14.63
C TYR A 40 7.52 -5.79 13.48
N TRP A 41 6.66 -6.28 12.60
CA TRP A 41 6.02 -5.49 11.58
C TRP A 41 4.57 -5.97 11.37
N HIS A 42 3.67 -5.02 11.14
CA HIS A 42 2.27 -5.31 10.82
C HIS A 42 1.76 -4.33 9.78
N GLY A 43 1.12 -4.85 8.75
CA GLY A 43 0.56 -4.01 7.71
C GLY A 43 -0.19 -4.78 6.64
N GLU A 44 -0.85 -4.01 5.78
CA GLU A 44 -1.53 -4.54 4.60
C GLU A 44 -0.63 -4.43 3.39
N LEU A 45 -0.52 -5.52 2.63
CA LEU A 45 0.17 -5.48 1.36
C LEU A 45 -0.49 -6.33 0.29
N TRP A 46 -0.41 -5.87 -0.95
CA TRP A 46 -0.80 -6.65 -2.11
C TRP A 46 0.27 -7.68 -2.46
N CYS A 47 -0.13 -8.95 -2.47
CA CYS A 47 0.69 -10.08 -2.86
C CYS A 47 0.27 -10.62 -4.21
N ARG A 48 1.16 -11.38 -4.86
CA ARG A 48 0.87 -12.15 -6.07
C ARG A 48 0.89 -13.64 -5.77
N ARG A 49 -0.17 -14.35 -6.18
CA ARG A 49 -0.27 -15.81 -6.12
C ARG A 49 0.53 -16.46 -7.25
N LYS A 50 0.79 -17.77 -7.14
CA LYS A 50 1.47 -18.55 -8.18
C LYS A 50 0.81 -18.44 -9.56
N ASN A 51 -0.51 -18.38 -9.61
CA ASN A 51 -1.27 -18.24 -10.85
C ASN A 51 -1.29 -16.80 -11.42
N GLY A 52 -0.54 -15.88 -10.82
CA GLY A 52 -0.46 -14.48 -11.21
C GLY A 52 -1.57 -13.58 -10.64
N SER A 53 -2.58 -14.12 -9.95
CA SER A 53 -3.64 -13.28 -9.38
C SER A 53 -3.14 -12.50 -8.16
N GLN A 54 -3.62 -11.27 -8.02
CA GLN A 54 -3.27 -10.42 -6.87
C GLN A 54 -4.24 -10.64 -5.71
N PHE A 55 -3.77 -10.41 -4.49
CA PHE A 55 -4.59 -10.45 -3.28
C PHE A 55 -4.09 -9.49 -2.23
N ALA A 56 -5.02 -8.97 -1.42
CA ALA A 56 -4.68 -8.17 -0.26
C ALA A 56 -4.39 -9.10 0.91
N ALA A 57 -3.18 -9.01 1.45
CA ALA A 57 -2.74 -9.74 2.62
C ALA A 57 -2.59 -8.78 3.80
N LEU A 58 -3.26 -9.07 4.91
CA LEU A 58 -2.93 -8.48 6.20
C LEU A 58 -1.82 -9.34 6.80
N LEU A 59 -0.59 -8.82 6.81
CA LEU A 59 0.61 -9.54 7.18
C LEU A 59 1.15 -9.03 8.52
N THR A 60 1.49 -9.98 9.39
CA THR A 60 2.21 -9.76 10.63
C THR A 60 3.50 -10.56 10.57
N ILE A 61 4.62 -9.91 10.86
CA ILE A 61 5.95 -10.52 10.93
C ILE A 61 6.51 -10.24 12.32
N SER A 62 7.06 -11.26 12.97
CA SER A 62 7.70 -11.13 14.29
C SER A 62 8.99 -11.92 14.36
N ALA A 63 10.00 -11.38 15.03
CA ALA A 63 11.18 -12.12 15.39
C ALA A 63 10.82 -13.32 16.30
N ALA A 64 11.48 -14.44 16.06
CA ALA A 64 11.41 -15.63 16.87
C ALA A 64 12.80 -15.87 17.48
N PRO A 65 13.06 -15.37 18.72
CA PRO A 65 14.36 -15.53 19.35
C PRO A 65 14.62 -16.99 19.74
N ASP A 66 15.88 -17.38 19.72
CA ASP A 66 16.34 -18.66 20.24
C ASP A 66 16.28 -18.71 21.78
N MET A 67 16.63 -19.86 22.38
CA MET A 67 16.70 -20.01 23.85
C MET A 67 17.72 -19.09 24.52
N ARG A 68 18.60 -18.42 23.76
CA ARG A 68 19.65 -17.51 24.23
C ARG A 68 19.28 -16.04 24.00
N GLY A 69 18.12 -15.75 23.41
CA GLY A 69 17.66 -14.39 23.10
C GLY A 69 18.20 -13.82 21.79
N ASN A 70 18.88 -14.61 20.95
CA ASN A 70 19.35 -14.18 19.64
C ASN A 70 18.24 -14.34 18.60
N ILE A 71 18.05 -13.32 17.77
CA ILE A 71 17.07 -13.34 16.69
C ILE A 71 17.72 -13.96 15.46
N GLU A 72 17.45 -15.25 15.24
CA GLU A 72 17.92 -15.98 14.06
C GLU A 72 16.79 -16.21 13.04
N HIS A 73 15.54 -16.06 13.46
CA HIS A 73 14.37 -16.42 12.67
C HIS A 73 13.28 -15.37 12.77
N TYR A 74 12.50 -15.24 11.69
CA TYR A 74 11.29 -14.43 11.65
C TYR A 74 10.11 -15.32 11.29
N ALA A 75 9.02 -15.19 12.01
CA ALA A 75 7.75 -15.83 11.72
C ALA A 75 6.82 -14.83 11.04
N ALA A 76 6.20 -15.24 9.94
CA ALA A 76 5.26 -14.42 9.18
C ALA A 76 3.90 -15.12 9.13
N MET A 77 2.84 -14.38 9.48
CA MET A 77 1.45 -14.84 9.40
C MET A 77 0.66 -13.83 8.59
N PHE A 78 -0.09 -14.30 7.60
CA PHE A 78 -0.96 -13.44 6.80
C PHE A 78 -2.37 -13.98 6.70
N SER A 79 -3.31 -13.05 6.57
CA SER A 79 -4.72 -13.32 6.30
C SER A 79 -5.10 -12.70 4.96
N ASP A 80 -5.82 -13.44 4.12
CA ASP A 80 -6.38 -12.90 2.88
C ASP A 80 -7.57 -12.01 3.22
N ILE A 81 -7.40 -10.69 3.05
CA ILE A 81 -8.43 -9.68 3.30
C ILE A 81 -9.04 -9.16 1.98
N THR A 82 -8.83 -9.85 0.86
CA THR A 82 -9.32 -9.40 -0.46
C THR A 82 -10.84 -9.24 -0.47
N ALA A 83 -11.58 -10.21 0.05
CA ALA A 83 -13.04 -10.14 0.14
C ALA A 83 -13.52 -8.97 1.02
N LEU A 84 -12.78 -8.65 2.09
CA LEU A 84 -13.09 -7.51 2.95
C LEU A 84 -12.91 -6.19 2.19
N LYS A 85 -11.82 -6.04 1.44
CA LYS A 85 -11.52 -4.86 0.61
C LYS A 85 -12.55 -4.69 -0.51
N GLU A 86 -12.94 -5.78 -1.18
CA GLU A 86 -13.95 -5.76 -2.24
C GLU A 86 -15.31 -5.31 -1.71
N ASN A 87 -15.72 -5.85 -0.57
CA ASN A 87 -16.96 -5.45 0.10
C ASN A 87 -16.92 -3.97 0.54
N GLN A 88 -15.80 -3.50 1.08
CA GLN A 88 -15.63 -2.10 1.46
C GLN A 88 -15.77 -1.17 0.24
N GLN A 89 -15.10 -1.48 -0.87
CA GLN A 89 -15.21 -0.70 -2.10
C GLN A 89 -16.63 -0.71 -2.68
N GLN A 90 -17.34 -1.84 -2.58
CA GLN A 90 -18.71 -1.93 -3.02
C GLN A 90 -19.63 -1.07 -2.16
N LEU A 91 -19.44 -1.06 -0.84
CA LEU A 91 -20.22 -0.23 0.08
C LEU A 91 -19.94 1.27 -0.16
N GLU A 92 -18.68 1.66 -0.36
CA GLU A 92 -18.30 3.02 -0.73
C GLU A 92 -18.94 3.45 -2.06
N ARG A 93 -18.93 2.59 -3.08
CA ARG A 93 -19.59 2.87 -4.36
C ARG A 93 -21.09 3.10 -4.19
N VAL A 94 -21.79 2.29 -3.39
CA VAL A 94 -23.23 2.44 -3.13
C VAL A 94 -23.53 3.69 -2.28
N ALA A 95 -22.66 4.04 -1.34
CA ALA A 95 -22.81 5.23 -0.51
C ALA A 95 -22.59 6.52 -1.32
N HIS A 96 -21.64 6.50 -2.27
CA HIS A 96 -21.25 7.68 -3.04
C HIS A 96 -21.92 7.80 -4.41
N TYR A 97 -22.44 6.72 -4.99
CA TYR A 97 -23.04 6.73 -6.33
C TYR A 97 -24.41 6.06 -6.33
N ASP A 98 -25.38 6.72 -6.96
CA ASP A 98 -26.71 6.16 -7.18
C ASP A 98 -26.63 5.02 -8.20
N LEU A 99 -27.07 3.82 -7.78
CA LEU A 99 -26.95 2.56 -8.52
C LEU A 99 -27.71 2.53 -9.86
N LEU A 100 -28.66 3.45 -10.10
CA LEU A 100 -29.45 3.52 -11.33
C LEU A 100 -28.89 4.52 -12.35
N THR A 101 -28.05 5.46 -11.92
CA THR A 101 -27.60 6.57 -12.77
C THR A 101 -26.09 6.74 -12.86
N GLY A 102 -25.32 6.14 -11.95
CA GLY A 102 -23.87 6.32 -11.86
C GLY A 102 -23.45 7.73 -11.44
N LEU A 103 -24.41 8.57 -11.03
CA LEU A 103 -24.17 9.94 -10.59
C LEU A 103 -23.85 9.97 -9.09
N PRO A 104 -22.99 10.90 -8.65
CA PRO A 104 -22.67 11.05 -7.23
C PRO A 104 -23.92 11.42 -6.44
N ASN A 105 -24.14 10.72 -5.33
CA ASN A 105 -25.28 10.94 -4.45
C ASN A 105 -25.14 12.33 -3.78
N ARG A 106 -26.26 13.05 -3.57
CA ARG A 106 -26.29 14.50 -3.22
C ARG A 106 -25.57 14.91 -1.92
N LEU A 107 -25.02 13.97 -1.16
CA LEU A 107 -24.19 14.20 0.03
C LEU A 107 -22.67 14.20 -0.26
N PHE A 108 -22.27 14.15 -1.53
CA PHE A 108 -20.85 14.23 -1.91
C PHE A 108 -20.27 15.62 -1.59
N GLU A 109 -19.55 15.70 -0.47
CA GLU A 109 -18.54 16.75 -0.27
C GLU A 109 -17.22 16.27 -0.89
N PRO A 110 -16.72 16.90 -1.97
CA PRO A 110 -15.42 16.53 -2.52
C PRO A 110 -14.32 16.74 -1.47
N PRO A 111 -13.27 15.89 -1.46
CA PRO A 111 -12.12 16.12 -0.60
C PRO A 111 -11.60 17.54 -0.85
N ARG A 112 -11.49 18.33 0.22
CA ARG A 112 -10.90 19.68 0.14
C ARG A 112 -9.45 19.51 -0.28
N LEU A 113 -9.18 19.69 -1.57
CA LEU A 113 -7.82 19.84 -2.07
C LEU A 113 -7.18 20.98 -1.27
N PRO A 114 -5.96 20.81 -0.72
CA PRO A 114 -5.26 21.92 -0.12
C PRO A 114 -5.11 22.99 -1.20
N ARG A 115 -5.77 24.13 -1.00
CA ARG A 115 -5.67 25.31 -1.86
C ARG A 115 -4.22 25.75 -1.79
N ARG A 116 -3.41 25.30 -2.75
CA ARG A 116 -2.06 25.79 -2.96
C ARG A 116 -2.22 27.28 -3.29
N LEU A 117 -1.96 28.11 -2.30
CA LEU A 117 -2.00 29.57 -2.42
C LEU A 117 -0.92 29.95 -3.44
N VAL A 118 -1.30 30.10 -4.71
CA VAL A 118 -0.46 30.82 -5.68
C VAL A 118 -0.50 32.27 -5.22
N GLY A 119 0.60 32.68 -4.58
CA GLY A 119 0.85 34.08 -4.26
C GLY A 119 0.83 34.88 -5.56
N LEU A 120 -0.17 35.75 -5.68
CA LEU A 120 -0.19 36.81 -6.68
C LEU A 120 0.91 37.81 -6.31
N SER A 121 2.10 37.66 -6.91
CA SER A 121 3.06 38.76 -6.95
C SER A 121 2.69 39.66 -8.13
N HIS A 122 2.09 40.81 -7.80
CA HIS A 122 2.07 41.98 -8.67
C HIS A 122 3.51 42.43 -8.95
N ALA A 123 3.86 42.64 -10.22
CA ALA A 123 4.69 43.74 -10.71
C ALA A 123 4.69 43.67 -12.25
N VAL A 124 3.80 44.42 -12.89
CA VAL A 124 4.11 45.68 -13.59
C VAL A 124 4.83 45.44 -14.92
N THR A 125 4.02 45.56 -15.98
CA THR A 125 4.42 45.85 -17.35
C THR A 125 5.25 47.12 -17.38
N THR A 126 6.48 47.05 -17.91
CA THR A 126 7.10 48.10 -18.71
C THR A 126 8.22 47.48 -19.55
N ASP A 127 7.98 47.39 -20.85
CA ASP A 127 8.97 47.52 -21.92
C ASP A 127 8.42 48.63 -22.85
N PRO A 128 9.21 49.36 -23.67
CA PRO A 128 10.59 49.07 -24.10
C PRO A 128 11.54 50.31 -24.15
N VAL A 129 12.78 50.07 -24.62
CA VAL A 129 13.74 50.97 -25.30
C VAL A 129 14.22 52.26 -24.60
N ASP A 130 15.52 52.39 -24.32
CA ASP A 130 16.47 52.94 -25.29
C ASP A 130 17.93 52.72 -24.85
N CYS A 131 18.80 52.63 -25.85
CA CYS A 131 20.25 52.54 -25.73
C CYS A 131 20.86 53.94 -25.65
N GLU A 132 21.81 54.17 -24.74
CA GLU A 132 23.05 54.96 -24.93
C GLU A 132 23.99 54.76 -23.73
#